data_AF-A0A6I2W8A1-F1
#
_entry.id   AF-A0A6I2W8A1-F1
#
_cell.length_a   1.000
_cell.length_b   1.000
_cell.length_c   1.000
_cell.angle_alpha   90.00
_cell.angle_beta   90.00
_cell.angle_gamma   90.00
#
_symmetry.space_group_name_H-M   'P 1'
#
loop_
_entity.id
_entity.type
_entity.pdbx_description
1 polymer ?
#
loop_
_entity_poly.entity_id
_entity_poly.type
_entity_poly.pdbx_seq_one_letter_code
_entity_poly.pdbx_strand_id
1 'polypeptide(L)'
;MTIEKNGNIQTFAQWEKQWSQSNGPEAEMFATSGAGTLFTKELLHPEALDEDLYAELSFHTDDLWWYFQARRIGVNVRRVPGVRPLNFIPDTQEQGLWRTGNQERNETNLIRLLDKFGKPF
;
A
#
# COMPACT_ATOMS: atom_id res chain seq x y z
N MET A 1 2.48 1.02 7.47
CA MET A 1 2.98 2.40 7.61
C MET A 1 3.52 2.57 9.01
N THR A 2 4.68 3.19 9.16
CA THR A 2 5.27 3.47 10.48
C THR A 2 5.07 4.94 10.82
N ILE A 3 4.46 5.20 11.98
CA ILE A 3 4.14 6.54 12.47
C ILE A 3 5.08 6.89 13.62
N GLU A 4 5.63 8.09 13.58
CA GLU A 4 6.44 8.67 14.66
C GLU A 4 5.57 9.15 15.83
N LYS A 5 6.18 9.36 17.00
CA LYS A 5 5.46 9.88 18.19
C LYS A 5 4.83 11.26 17.99
N ASN A 6 5.34 12.06 17.05
CA ASN A 6 4.79 13.37 16.67
C ASN A 6 3.61 13.27 15.68
N GLY A 7 3.22 12.04 15.28
CA GLY A 7 2.15 11.78 14.32
C GLY A 7 2.57 11.88 12.85
N ASN A 8 3.86 12.03 12.54
CA ASN A 8 4.36 12.03 11.16
C ASN A 8 4.57 10.61 10.65
N ILE A 9 4.37 10.45 9.35
CA ILE A 9 4.59 9.20 8.64
C ILE A 9 6.07 9.16 8.25
N GLN A 10 6.77 8.08 8.59
CA GLN A 10 8.13 7.87 8.11
C GLN A 10 8.14 7.66 6.60
N THR A 11 9.29 7.87 5.94
CA THR A 11 9.44 7.54 4.52
C THR A 11 9.08 6.08 4.27
N PHE A 12 8.55 5.76 3.10
CA PHE A 12 8.13 4.40 2.74
C PHE A 12 9.26 3.38 2.93
N ALA A 13 10.50 3.78 2.64
CA ALA A 13 11.67 2.93 2.82
C ALA A 13 11.92 2.53 4.29
N GLN A 14 11.56 3.39 5.23
CA GLN A 14 11.75 3.21 6.67
C GLN A 14 10.58 2.48 7.36
N TRP A 15 9.50 2.18 6.63
CA TRP A 15 8.39 1.43 7.20
C TRP A 15 8.84 0.04 7.68
N GLU A 16 8.29 -0.37 8.82
CA GLU A 16 8.44 -1.73 9.32
C GLU A 16 7.71 -2.70 8.38
N LYS A 17 8.50 -3.47 7.62
CA LYS A 17 8.03 -4.46 6.65
C LYS A 17 7.84 -5.81 7.33
N GLN A 18 6.98 -6.65 6.77
CA GLN A 18 6.70 -7.99 7.32
C GLN A 18 6.17 -7.96 8.76
N TRP A 19 5.37 -6.93 9.10
CA TRP A 19 4.75 -6.81 10.41
C TRP A 19 3.91 -8.03 10.76
N SER A 20 4.18 -8.62 11.93
CA SER A 20 3.51 -9.84 12.40
C SER A 20 3.09 -9.79 13.87
N GLN A 21 3.25 -8.64 14.55
CA GLN A 21 2.89 -8.51 15.97
C GLN A 21 1.37 -8.41 16.20
N SER A 22 0.61 -8.00 15.18
CA SER A 22 -0.86 -7.96 15.19
C SER A 22 -1.43 -8.47 13.87
N ASN A 23 -2.71 -8.83 13.90
CA ASN A 23 -3.49 -9.17 12.70
C ASN A 23 -4.53 -8.09 12.35
N GLY A 24 -4.60 -6.99 13.12
CA GLY A 24 -5.56 -5.91 12.91
C GLY A 24 -7.03 -6.30 13.17
N PRO A 25 -8.00 -5.48 12.69
CA PRO A 25 -7.82 -4.45 11.69
C PRO A 25 -7.22 -3.14 12.25
N GLU A 26 -6.25 -2.56 11.54
CA GLU A 26 -5.52 -1.34 11.94
C GLU A 26 -5.49 -0.34 10.78
N ALA A 27 -5.44 0.95 11.09
CA ALA A 27 -5.40 2.00 10.08
C ALA A 27 -4.01 2.07 9.45
N GLU A 28 -2.97 1.85 10.24
CA GLU A 28 -1.55 1.91 9.88
C GLU A 28 -1.09 0.68 9.11
N MET A 29 -1.86 -0.41 9.16
CA MET A 29 -1.55 -1.64 8.46
C MET A 29 -1.70 -1.42 6.96
N PHE A 30 -0.59 -1.58 6.24
CA PHE A 30 -0.53 -1.41 4.79
C PHE A 30 -0.16 -2.75 4.16
N ALA A 31 -0.94 -3.18 3.17
CA ALA A 31 -0.71 -4.42 2.45
C ALA A 31 0.05 -4.13 1.15
N THR A 32 1.32 -4.54 1.08
CA THR A 32 2.02 -4.60 -0.21
C THR A 32 1.43 -5.75 -1.02
N SER A 33 0.87 -5.44 -2.19
CA SER A 33 -0.02 -6.36 -2.91
C SER A 33 0.71 -7.50 -3.63
N GLY A 34 2.05 -7.48 -3.71
CA GLY A 34 2.85 -8.46 -4.45
C GLY A 34 2.70 -9.92 -3.99
N ALA A 35 2.25 -10.16 -2.75
CA ALA A 35 1.94 -11.50 -2.23
C ALA A 35 0.44 -11.85 -2.26
N GLY A 36 -0.38 -11.00 -2.88
CA GLY A 36 -1.83 -11.08 -2.90
C GLY A 36 -2.46 -10.24 -1.79
N THR A 37 -3.50 -9.49 -2.15
CA THR A 37 -4.37 -8.76 -1.22
C THR A 37 -5.78 -8.79 -1.79
N LEU A 38 -6.78 -8.90 -0.91
CA LEU A 38 -8.18 -8.90 -1.31
C LEU A 38 -8.77 -7.51 -1.07
N PHE A 39 -9.27 -6.91 -2.14
CA PHE A 39 -10.05 -5.67 -2.11
C PHE A 39 -11.48 -5.98 -2.51
N THR A 40 -12.43 -5.54 -1.70
CA THR A 40 -13.86 -5.68 -1.95
C THR A 40 -14.38 -4.33 -2.40
N LYS A 41 -15.10 -4.26 -3.53
CA LYS A 41 -15.52 -2.99 -4.15
C LYS A 41 -16.29 -2.09 -3.16
N GLU A 42 -17.16 -2.70 -2.36
CA GLU A 42 -17.99 -2.04 -1.35
C GLU A 42 -17.16 -1.43 -0.21
N LEU A 43 -15.90 -1.84 -0.07
CA LEU A 43 -14.94 -1.37 0.92
C LEU A 43 -13.96 -0.33 0.35
N LEU A 44 -14.26 0.24 -0.81
CA LEU A 44 -13.45 1.27 -1.45
C LEU A 44 -14.30 2.52 -1.73
N HIS A 45 -13.68 3.69 -1.60
CA HIS A 45 -14.28 4.95 -2.05
C HIS A 45 -14.66 4.88 -3.55
N PRO A 46 -15.79 5.47 -4.00
CA PRO A 46 -16.24 5.38 -5.40
C PRO A 46 -15.20 5.79 -6.46
N GLU A 47 -14.38 6.81 -6.14
CA GLU A 47 -13.27 7.25 -7.00
C GLU A 47 -12.17 6.20 -7.17
N ALA A 48 -12.22 5.04 -6.50
CA ALA A 48 -11.20 4.01 -6.69
C ALA A 48 -11.15 3.46 -8.12
N LEU A 49 -12.23 3.67 -8.89
CA LEU A 49 -12.36 3.32 -10.29
C LEU A 49 -12.08 4.50 -11.24
N ASP A 50 -11.63 5.65 -10.71
CA ASP A 50 -11.19 6.79 -11.52
C ASP A 50 -9.76 6.51 -12.04
N GLU A 51 -9.67 6.12 -13.30
CA GLU A 51 -8.41 5.75 -13.95
C GLU A 51 -7.47 6.95 -14.12
N ASP A 52 -8.00 8.12 -14.45
CA ASP A 52 -7.21 9.34 -14.65
C ASP A 52 -6.57 9.77 -13.33
N LEU A 53 -7.35 9.74 -12.24
CA LEU A 53 -6.86 10.08 -10.91
C LEU A 53 -5.86 9.05 -10.38
N TYR A 54 -6.08 7.76 -10.66
CA TYR A 54 -5.10 6.71 -10.36
C TYR A 54 -3.78 6.96 -11.10
N ALA A 55 -3.85 7.23 -12.41
CA ALA A 55 -2.68 7.46 -13.24
C ALA A 55 -1.90 8.71 -12.80
N GLU A 56 -2.59 9.76 -12.36
CA GLU A 56 -1.96 10.97 -11.84
C GLU A 56 -1.24 10.72 -10.51
N LEU A 57 -1.89 10.05 -9.56
CA LEU A 57 -1.42 10.01 -8.17
C LEU A 57 -0.59 8.79 -7.82
N SER A 58 -0.85 7.65 -8.46
CA SER A 58 -0.40 6.34 -7.96
C SER A 58 -0.05 5.32 -9.04
N PHE A 59 0.23 5.78 -10.26
CA PHE A 59 0.65 4.90 -11.34
C PHE A 59 1.87 4.06 -10.91
N HIS A 60 1.78 2.74 -11.11
CA HIS A 60 2.73 1.72 -10.65
C HIS A 60 2.77 1.42 -9.14
N THR A 61 1.92 2.07 -8.33
CA THR A 61 1.78 1.81 -6.88
C THR A 61 0.30 1.64 -6.55
N ASP A 62 -0.31 0.62 -7.16
CA ASP A 62 -1.73 0.30 -6.99
C ASP A 62 -2.07 -0.07 -5.55
N ASP A 63 -1.15 -0.71 -4.82
CA ASP A 63 -1.33 -1.00 -3.40
C ASP A 63 -1.54 0.26 -2.54
N LEU A 64 -0.77 1.33 -2.80
CA LEU A 64 -0.98 2.66 -2.20
C LEU A 64 -2.37 3.21 -2.56
N TRP A 65 -2.75 3.14 -3.83
CA TRP A 65 -4.05 3.61 -4.30
C TRP A 65 -5.20 2.91 -3.54
N TRP A 66 -5.25 1.58 -3.59
CA TRP A 66 -6.33 0.82 -2.97
C TRP A 66 -6.41 1.03 -1.46
N TYR A 67 -5.25 1.15 -0.79
CA TYR A 67 -5.20 1.48 0.63
C TYR A 67 -5.83 2.83 0.93
N PHE A 68 -5.44 3.90 0.24
CA PHE A 68 -6.03 5.23 0.45
C PHE A 68 -7.53 5.23 0.17
N GLN A 69 -7.98 4.58 -0.90
CA GLN A 69 -9.40 4.51 -1.23
C GLN A 69 -10.23 3.77 -0.17
N ALA A 70 -9.69 2.72 0.47
CA ALA A 70 -10.32 2.07 1.61
C ALA A 70 -10.36 3.00 2.84
N ARG A 71 -9.23 3.64 3.15
CA ARG A 71 -9.09 4.53 4.32
C ARG A 71 -9.99 5.76 4.25
N ARG A 72 -10.20 6.32 3.06
CA ARG A 72 -11.09 7.47 2.82
C ARG A 72 -12.55 7.23 3.24
N ILE A 73 -12.98 5.97 3.32
CA ILE A 73 -14.30 5.60 3.83
C ILE A 73 -14.25 4.87 5.18
N GLY A 74 -13.11 4.95 5.89
CA GLY A 74 -12.94 4.41 7.23
C GLY A 74 -12.66 2.90 7.31
N VAL A 75 -12.37 2.22 6.20
CA VAL A 75 -12.07 0.77 6.20
C VAL A 75 -10.63 0.54 6.63
N ASN A 76 -10.43 -0.19 7.74
CA ASN A 76 -9.10 -0.58 8.22
C ASN A 76 -8.61 -1.88 7.54
N VAL A 77 -7.30 -2.11 7.53
CA VAL A 77 -6.69 -3.29 6.90
C VAL A 77 -6.45 -4.37 7.95
N ARG A 78 -6.71 -5.63 7.58
CA ARG A 78 -6.45 -6.82 8.41
C ARG A 78 -5.46 -7.74 7.72
N ARG A 79 -4.48 -8.25 8.49
CA ARG A 79 -3.54 -9.27 8.04
C ARG A 79 -4.21 -10.64 8.12
N VAL A 80 -4.03 -11.46 7.10
CA VAL A 80 -4.36 -12.89 7.20
C VAL A 80 -3.18 -13.61 7.85
N PRO A 81 -3.34 -14.23 9.03
CA PRO A 81 -2.23 -14.90 9.71
C PRO A 81 -1.75 -16.14 8.94
N GLY A 82 -0.56 -16.61 9.32
CA GLY A 82 0.15 -17.71 8.67
C GLY A 82 1.30 -17.24 7.79
N VAL A 83 2.14 -18.19 7.39
CA VAL A 83 3.27 -17.97 6.47
C VAL A 83 2.91 -18.56 5.11
N ARG A 84 3.08 -17.76 4.05
CA ARG A 84 2.90 -18.20 2.66
C ARG A 84 4.15 -17.77 1.89
N PRO A 85 5.09 -18.70 1.62
CA PRO A 85 6.27 -18.34 0.84
C PRO A 85 5.85 -17.98 -0.59
N LEU A 86 6.51 -16.97 -1.16
CA LEU A 86 6.36 -16.63 -2.56
C LEU A 86 7.05 -17.70 -3.41
N ASN A 87 6.31 -18.23 -4.38
CA ASN A 87 6.85 -19.14 -5.39
C ASN A 87 7.00 -18.37 -6.69
N PHE A 88 8.24 -18.10 -7.09
CA PHE A 88 8.53 -17.37 -8.31
C PHE A 88 8.73 -18.33 -9.48
N ILE A 89 8.33 -17.90 -10.67
CA ILE A 89 8.73 -18.56 -11.90
C ILE A 89 10.25 -18.37 -12.05
N PRO A 90 11.03 -19.41 -12.43
CA PRO A 90 12.47 -19.29 -12.63
C PRO A 90 12.86 -18.07 -13.46
N ASP A 91 14.00 -17.45 -13.11
CA ASP A 91 14.64 -16.33 -13.80
C ASP A 91 13.86 -14.99 -13.83
N THR A 92 12.58 -14.97 -13.41
CA THR A 92 11.76 -13.75 -13.44
C THR A 92 12.21 -12.64 -12.48
N GLN A 93 12.93 -13.00 -11.42
CA GLN A 93 13.38 -12.04 -10.42
C GLN A 93 14.66 -11.30 -10.82
N GLU A 94 15.34 -11.72 -11.88
CA GLU A 94 16.52 -11.03 -12.40
C GLU A 94 16.16 -9.67 -13.03
N GLN A 95 15.00 -9.61 -13.70
CA GLN A 95 14.45 -8.41 -14.37
C GLN A 95 13.06 -8.00 -13.83
N GLY A 96 12.75 -8.37 -12.59
CA GLY A 96 11.43 -8.07 -11.99
C GLY A 96 11.18 -6.57 -11.78
N LEU A 97 9.90 -6.19 -11.70
CA LEU A 97 9.44 -4.80 -11.52
C LEU A 97 10.17 -4.07 -10.37
N TRP A 98 10.49 -4.77 -9.29
CA TRP A 98 11.22 -4.20 -8.14
C TRP A 98 12.60 -3.63 -8.50
N ARG A 99 13.20 -4.09 -9.60
CA ARG A 99 14.52 -3.68 -10.10
C ARG A 99 14.47 -2.57 -11.16
N THR A 100 13.28 -2.11 -11.58
CA THR A 100 13.10 -1.12 -12.66
C THR A 100 12.82 0.30 -12.14
N GLY A 101 13.33 0.66 -10.95
CA GLY A 101 13.08 1.96 -10.32
C GLY A 101 11.76 2.06 -9.56
N ASN A 102 11.02 0.95 -9.38
CA ASN A 102 9.75 0.95 -8.64
C ASN A 102 9.89 1.40 -7.17
N GLN A 103 11.07 1.20 -6.59
CA GLN A 103 11.37 1.56 -5.20
C GLN A 103 11.26 3.07 -4.95
N GLU A 104 11.73 3.88 -5.90
CA GLU A 104 11.72 5.34 -5.81
C GLU A 104 10.31 5.91 -5.96
N ARG A 105 9.46 5.24 -6.77
CA ARG A 105 8.08 5.66 -7.04
C ARG A 105 7.18 5.58 -5.81
N ASN A 106 7.41 4.62 -4.91
CA ASN A 106 6.62 4.47 -3.69
C ASN A 106 6.58 5.76 -2.86
N GLU A 107 7.74 6.40 -2.67
CA GLU A 107 7.83 7.63 -1.88
C GLU A 107 7.12 8.78 -2.58
N THR A 108 7.38 8.98 -3.87
CA THR A 108 6.76 10.07 -4.64
C THR A 108 5.24 9.95 -4.68
N ASN A 109 4.71 8.75 -4.94
CA ASN A 109 3.27 8.53 -5.01
C ASN A 109 2.61 8.61 -3.63
N LEU A 110 3.29 8.15 -2.57
CA LEU A 110 2.81 8.33 -1.20
C LEU A 110 2.64 9.82 -0.86
N ILE A 111 3.63 10.66 -1.19
CA ILE A 111 3.54 12.11 -0.94
C ILE A 111 2.35 12.72 -1.69
N ARG A 112 2.17 12.40 -2.98
CA ARG A 112 1.03 12.88 -3.78
C ARG A 112 -0.32 12.53 -3.16
N LEU A 113 -0.45 11.28 -2.69
CA LEU A 113 -1.67 10.82 -2.02
C LEU A 113 -1.91 11.53 -0.69
N LEU A 114 -0.86 11.76 0.11
CA LEU A 114 -0.95 12.50 1.36
C LEU A 114 -1.31 13.98 1.12
N ASP A 115 -0.74 14.61 0.10
CA ASP A 115 -1.07 15.99 -0.28
C ASP A 115 -2.52 16.11 -0.75
N LYS A 116 -3.01 15.12 -1.52
CA LYS A 116 -4.38 15.11 -2.05
C LYS A 116 -5.44 14.78 -1.01
N PHE A 117 -5.22 13.73 -0.21
CA PHE A 117 -6.25 13.13 0.66
C PHE A 117 -5.98 13.32 2.15
N GLY A 118 -4.81 13.84 2.54
CA GLY A 118 -4.38 13.96 3.92
C GLY A 118 -3.89 12.63 4.52
N LYS A 119 -3.66 12.65 5.83
CA LYS A 119 -3.25 11.44 6.57
C LYS A 119 -4.42 10.45 6.63
N PRO A 120 -4.21 9.17 6.29
CA PRO A 120 -5.31 8.19 6.20
C PRO A 120 -5.69 7.55 7.55
N PHE A 121 -5.36 8.17 8.68
CA PHE A 121 -5.60 7.69 10.05
C PHE A 121 -6.03 8.83 10.98
#